data_AF-A0A925FFM5-F1
#
_entry.id   AF-A0A925FFM5-F1
#
_cell.length_a   1.000
_cell.length_b   1.000
_cell.length_c   1.000
_cell.angle_alpha   90.00
_cell.angle_beta   90.00
_cell.angle_gamma   90.00
#
_symmetry.space_group_name_H-M   'P 1'
#
loop_
_entity.id
_entity.type
_entity.pdbx_description
1 polymer ?
#
loop_
_entity_poly.entity_id
_entity_poly.type
_entity_poly.pdbx_seq_one_letter_code
_entity_poly.pdbx_strand_id
1 'polypeptide(L)'
;LKDEGVMTIILPHGVLFRGGAEERIRTKLLKDGHIDTVIGLPANLFFSTGIPVCILVLKKCKKPDDVLFINASEFFEKGKRQNFLRPADIAKIVATYRERSEEDRYARRVPMEEIAQNGYNLNISRYVSTSTTAASIDLEEIHEKLVAIEKKAADARERHNQFLEELGLPAI
;
A
#
# COMPACT_ATOMS: atom_id res chain seq x y z
N LEU A 1 -12.81 -2.49 -27.43
CA LEU A 1 -12.73 -1.01 -27.51
C LEU A 1 -12.47 -0.62 -28.96
N LYS A 2 -13.03 0.50 -29.43
CA LYS A 2 -12.59 1.13 -30.69
C LYS A 2 -11.12 1.54 -30.56
N ASP A 3 -10.44 1.84 -31.66
CA ASP A 3 -8.98 2.07 -31.66
C ASP A 3 -8.53 3.22 -30.73
N GLU A 4 -9.33 4.27 -30.61
CA GLU A 4 -9.11 5.38 -29.66
C GLU A 4 -9.98 5.27 -28.39
N GLY A 5 -10.48 4.06 -28.10
CA GLY A 5 -11.36 3.81 -26.97
C GLY A 5 -10.61 3.80 -25.65
N VAL A 6 -11.19 4.47 -24.66
CA VAL A 6 -10.76 4.44 -23.25
C VAL A 6 -11.86 3.80 -22.42
N MET A 7 -11.48 2.90 -21.51
CA MET A 7 -12.38 2.32 -20.52
C MET A 7 -11.82 2.52 -19.13
N THR A 8 -12.68 2.90 -18.20
CA THR A 8 -12.33 3.04 -16.79
C THR A 8 -13.22 2.09 -16.00
N ILE A 9 -12.62 1.18 -15.24
CA ILE A 9 -13.35 0.19 -14.45
C ILE A 9 -12.90 0.22 -12.99
N ILE A 10 -13.85 0.06 -12.08
CA ILE A 10 -13.59 -0.07 -10.64
C ILE A 10 -13.56 -1.56 -10.31
N LEU A 11 -12.49 -2.00 -9.66
CA LEU A 11 -12.27 -3.41 -9.31
C LEU A 11 -11.70 -3.51 -7.89
N PRO A 12 -11.91 -4.64 -7.18
CA PRO A 12 -11.17 -4.93 -5.96
C PRO A 12 -9.67 -5.06 -6.24
N HIS A 13 -8.81 -4.73 -5.27
CA HIS A 13 -7.34 -4.83 -5.44
C HIS A 13 -6.84 -6.23 -5.86
N GLY A 14 -7.59 -7.30 -5.55
CA GLY A 14 -7.19 -8.68 -5.86
C GLY A 14 -6.79 -8.91 -7.31
N VAL A 15 -7.48 -8.26 -8.26
CA VAL A 15 -7.22 -8.41 -9.71
C VAL A 15 -5.79 -8.01 -10.11
N LEU A 16 -5.15 -7.15 -9.31
CA LEU A 16 -3.83 -6.63 -9.57
C LEU A 16 -2.73 -7.66 -9.29
N PHE A 17 -2.97 -8.66 -8.45
CA PHE A 17 -1.90 -9.54 -7.96
C PHE A 17 -2.28 -11.01 -7.80
N ARG A 18 -3.56 -11.37 -7.82
CA ARG A 18 -3.98 -12.79 -7.72
C ARG A 18 -3.48 -13.57 -8.94
N GLY A 19 -3.15 -14.83 -8.69
CA GLY A 19 -2.62 -15.78 -9.66
C GLY A 19 -3.70 -16.43 -10.53
N GLY A 20 -3.28 -17.41 -11.35
CA GLY A 20 -4.20 -18.30 -12.05
C GLY A 20 -4.89 -17.62 -13.23
N ALA A 21 -6.24 -17.65 -13.26
CA ALA A 21 -6.98 -17.06 -14.37
C ALA A 21 -6.83 -15.53 -14.45
N GLU A 22 -6.86 -14.84 -13.30
CA GLU A 22 -6.71 -13.38 -13.23
C GLU A 22 -5.32 -12.93 -13.70
N GLU A 23 -4.28 -13.68 -13.34
CA GLU A 23 -2.91 -13.43 -13.80
C GLU A 23 -2.76 -13.58 -15.32
N ARG A 24 -3.35 -14.62 -15.92
CA ARG A 24 -3.33 -14.79 -17.39
C ARG A 24 -4.01 -13.62 -18.10
N ILE A 25 -5.16 -13.17 -17.60
CA ILE A 25 -5.89 -12.03 -18.16
C ILE A 25 -5.06 -10.74 -18.01
N ARG A 26 -4.56 -10.47 -16.80
CA ARG A 26 -3.73 -9.29 -16.51
C ARG A 26 -2.48 -9.25 -17.38
N THR A 27 -1.77 -10.37 -17.48
CA THR A 27 -0.56 -10.49 -18.32
C THR A 27 -0.87 -10.22 -19.78
N LYS A 28 -1.98 -10.75 -20.31
CA LYS A 28 -2.40 -10.50 -21.69
C LYS A 28 -2.72 -9.02 -21.92
N LEU A 29 -3.48 -8.40 -21.01
CA LEU A 29 -3.80 -6.97 -21.09
C LEU A 29 -2.56 -6.08 -21.03
N LEU A 30 -1.56 -6.44 -20.22
CA LEU A 30 -0.29 -5.72 -20.14
C LEU A 30 0.55 -5.88 -21.41
N LYS A 31 0.72 -7.11 -21.90
CA LYS A 31 1.49 -7.41 -23.12
C LYS A 31 0.88 -6.77 -24.37
N ASP A 32 -0.44 -6.64 -24.41
CA ASP A 32 -1.13 -5.94 -25.49
C ASP A 32 -1.11 -4.41 -25.33
N GLY A 33 -0.43 -3.89 -24.29
CA GLY A 33 -0.34 -2.46 -24.01
C GLY A 33 -1.67 -1.83 -23.64
N HIS A 34 -2.65 -2.61 -23.18
CA HIS A 34 -3.99 -2.10 -22.93
C HIS A 34 -4.15 -1.44 -21.55
N ILE A 35 -3.28 -1.73 -20.58
CA ILE A 35 -3.31 -1.10 -19.25
C ILE A 35 -2.47 0.17 -19.28
N ASP A 36 -3.10 1.31 -19.03
CA ASP A 36 -2.45 2.64 -19.06
C ASP A 36 -2.17 3.18 -17.66
N THR A 37 -3.13 3.04 -16.75
CA THR A 37 -3.04 3.57 -15.38
C THR A 37 -3.75 2.67 -14.36
N VAL A 38 -3.15 2.49 -13.18
CA VAL A 38 -3.72 1.86 -11.99
C VAL A 38 -3.82 2.92 -10.88
N ILE A 39 -5.03 3.16 -10.37
CA ILE A 39 -5.28 4.13 -9.30
C ILE A 39 -5.83 3.39 -8.08
N GLY A 40 -5.09 3.36 -6.98
CA GLY A 40 -5.55 2.81 -5.70
C GLY A 40 -6.40 3.83 -4.97
N LEU A 41 -7.60 3.43 -4.53
CA LEU A 41 -8.49 4.28 -3.75
C LEU A 41 -8.47 3.92 -2.26
N PRO A 42 -8.92 4.83 -1.39
CA PRO A 42 -9.10 4.55 0.04
C PRO A 42 -10.01 3.35 0.29
N ALA A 43 -9.75 2.63 1.39
CA ALA A 43 -10.67 1.64 1.93
C ALA A 43 -11.97 2.31 2.43
N ASN A 44 -13.02 1.52 2.66
CA ASN A 44 -14.31 1.99 3.17
C ASN A 44 -14.95 3.13 2.34
N LEU A 45 -14.70 3.19 1.04
CA LEU A 45 -15.29 4.21 0.17
C LEU A 45 -16.72 3.87 -0.27
N PHE A 46 -17.06 2.58 -0.34
CA PHE A 46 -18.34 2.07 -0.82
C PHE A 46 -19.18 1.54 0.33
N PHE A 47 -20.49 1.84 0.32
CA PHE A 47 -21.43 1.36 1.34
C PHE A 47 -21.52 -0.18 1.43
N SER A 48 -21.27 -0.88 0.32
CA SER A 48 -21.42 -2.33 0.21
C SER A 48 -20.22 -3.13 0.67
N THR A 49 -19.03 -2.52 0.79
CA THR A 49 -17.80 -3.23 1.18
C THR A 49 -16.75 -2.27 1.73
N GLY A 50 -16.07 -2.71 2.79
CA GLY A 50 -14.93 -1.99 3.35
C GLY A 50 -13.60 -2.23 2.61
N ILE A 51 -13.59 -3.17 1.66
CA ILE A 51 -12.38 -3.59 0.94
C ILE A 51 -11.87 -2.43 0.06
N PRO A 52 -10.55 -2.15 0.05
CA PRO A 52 -9.98 -1.16 -0.87
C PRO A 52 -10.16 -1.60 -2.33
N VAL A 53 -10.50 -0.64 -3.17
CA VAL A 53 -10.70 -0.83 -4.60
C VAL A 53 -9.72 0.01 -5.41
N CYS A 54 -9.50 -0.38 -6.65
CA CYS A 54 -8.70 0.35 -7.59
C CYS A 54 -9.51 0.71 -8.84
N ILE A 55 -9.11 1.78 -9.49
CA ILE A 55 -9.55 2.12 -10.84
C ILE A 55 -8.47 1.64 -11.82
N LEU A 56 -8.88 0.83 -12.79
CA LEU A 56 -8.04 0.45 -13.92
C LEU A 56 -8.46 1.26 -15.15
N VAL A 57 -7.52 2.00 -15.72
CA VAL A 57 -7.72 2.72 -16.98
C VAL A 57 -7.13 1.89 -18.10
N LEU A 58 -7.98 1.44 -19.01
CA LEU A 58 -7.60 0.72 -20.21
C LEU A 58 -7.69 1.62 -21.44
N LYS A 59 -6.68 1.56 -22.30
CA LYS A 59 -6.65 2.25 -23.59
C LYS A 59 -6.34 1.25 -24.69
N LYS A 60 -7.06 1.32 -25.82
CA LYS A 60 -6.82 0.40 -26.93
C LYS A 60 -5.49 0.69 -27.64
N CYS A 61 -5.15 1.97 -27.78
CA CYS A 61 -3.86 2.46 -28.23
C CYS A 61 -3.26 3.37 -27.16
N LYS A 62 -2.23 2.90 -26.43
CA LYS A 62 -1.45 3.76 -25.52
C LYS A 62 -0.20 4.26 -26.24
N LYS A 63 0.22 5.50 -25.96
CA LYS A 63 1.44 6.10 -26.50
C LYS A 63 2.70 5.70 -25.72
N PRO A 64 2.76 5.89 -24.38
CA PRO A 64 3.92 5.49 -23.60
C PRO A 64 3.87 3.98 -23.28
N ASP A 65 5.02 3.31 -23.31
CA ASP A 65 5.12 1.91 -22.89
C ASP A 65 5.41 1.75 -21.39
N ASP A 66 4.61 2.45 -20.59
CA ASP A 66 4.62 2.36 -19.14
C ASP A 66 3.20 2.18 -18.60
N VAL A 67 3.11 1.91 -17.30
CA VAL A 67 1.87 1.98 -16.53
C VAL A 67 2.06 3.03 -15.44
N LEU A 68 1.13 3.99 -15.36
CA LEU A 68 1.11 4.96 -14.27
C LEU A 68 0.44 4.34 -13.05
N PHE A 69 1.12 4.35 -11.92
CA PHE A 69 0.55 3.97 -10.63
C PHE A 69 0.27 5.23 -9.84
N ILE A 70 -0.95 5.36 -9.31
CA ILE A 70 -1.34 6.43 -8.39
C ILE A 70 -1.88 5.78 -7.11
N ASN A 71 -1.27 6.10 -5.97
CA ASN A 71 -1.72 5.66 -4.67
C ASN A 71 -2.50 6.77 -3.95
N ALA A 72 -3.81 6.81 -4.14
CA ALA A 72 -4.68 7.75 -3.44
C ALA A 72 -5.24 7.20 -2.12
N SER A 73 -4.69 6.10 -1.59
CA SER A 73 -5.23 5.43 -0.41
C SER A 73 -5.26 6.29 0.86
N GLU A 74 -4.38 7.28 0.96
CA GLU A 74 -4.26 8.21 2.09
C GLU A 74 -4.96 9.57 1.84
N PHE A 75 -5.50 9.79 0.64
CA PHE A 75 -6.09 11.06 0.22
C PHE A 75 -7.61 11.01 0.33
N PHE A 76 -8.12 11.18 1.55
CA PHE A 76 -9.55 11.17 1.82
C PHE A 76 -9.92 11.90 3.11
N GLU A 77 -11.20 12.18 3.26
CA GLU A 77 -11.81 12.56 4.53
C GLU A 77 -12.40 11.33 5.23
N LYS A 78 -11.95 11.09 6.45
CA LYS A 78 -12.44 9.98 7.26
C LYS A 78 -13.85 10.31 7.78
N GLY A 79 -14.85 9.57 7.30
CA GLY A 79 -16.19 9.63 7.86
C GLY A 79 -16.43 8.53 8.91
N LYS A 80 -17.60 8.59 9.54
CA LYS A 80 -17.97 7.66 10.63
C LYS A 80 -18.27 6.24 10.14
N ARG A 81 -18.89 6.11 8.97
CA ARG A 81 -19.28 4.82 8.37
C ARG A 81 -18.62 4.56 7.02
N GLN A 82 -18.15 5.60 6.36
CA GLN A 82 -17.45 5.53 5.08
C GLN A 82 -16.47 6.69 4.95
N ASN A 83 -15.46 6.50 4.13
CA ASN A 83 -14.52 7.53 3.73
C ASN A 83 -15.03 8.26 2.50
N PHE A 84 -14.65 9.53 2.35
CA PHE A 84 -15.07 10.38 1.24
C PHE A 84 -13.86 10.96 0.54
N LEU A 85 -13.87 10.96 -0.79
CA LEU A 85 -12.92 11.78 -1.54
C LEU A 85 -13.43 13.22 -1.54
N ARG A 86 -12.64 14.14 -1.01
CA ARG A 86 -12.95 15.57 -1.09
C ARG A 86 -12.74 16.03 -2.55
N PRO A 87 -13.36 17.13 -2.97
CA PRO A 87 -13.12 17.70 -4.30
C PRO A 87 -11.62 17.92 -4.60
N ALA A 88 -10.83 18.30 -3.59
CA ALA A 88 -9.38 18.45 -3.71
C ALA A 88 -8.65 17.12 -3.97
N ASP A 89 -9.07 16.03 -3.33
CA ASP A 89 -8.47 14.70 -3.54
C ASP A 89 -8.72 14.21 -4.97
N ILE A 90 -9.96 14.39 -5.46
CA ILE A 90 -10.34 14.05 -6.84
C ILE A 90 -9.54 14.91 -7.83
N ALA A 91 -9.45 16.22 -7.59
CA ALA A 91 -8.70 17.12 -8.45
C ALA A 91 -7.22 16.72 -8.55
N LYS A 92 -6.60 16.34 -7.42
CA LYS A 92 -5.21 15.84 -7.41
C LYS A 92 -5.06 14.57 -8.26
N ILE A 93 -5.91 13.57 -8.06
CA ILE A 93 -5.87 12.31 -8.83
C ILE A 93 -6.00 12.58 -10.34
N VAL A 94 -6.95 13.45 -10.71
CA VAL A 94 -7.21 13.78 -12.12
C VAL A 94 -6.05 14.57 -12.73
N ALA A 95 -5.48 15.53 -12.00
CA ALA A 95 -4.32 16.29 -12.45
C ALA A 95 -3.12 15.36 -12.69
N THR A 96 -2.79 14.51 -11.72
CA THR A 96 -1.69 13.55 -11.82
C THR A 96 -1.90 12.55 -12.96
N TYR A 97 -3.13 12.07 -13.18
CA TYR A 97 -3.43 11.22 -14.34
C TYR A 97 -3.21 11.95 -15.69
N ARG A 98 -3.67 13.20 -15.81
CA ARG A 98 -3.56 13.99 -17.04
C ARG A 98 -2.12 14.34 -17.38
N GLU A 99 -1.37 14.76 -16.38
CA GLU A 99 0.02 15.21 -16.50
C GLU A 99 1.00 14.03 -16.49
N ARG A 100 0.57 12.86 -16.01
CA ARG A 100 1.41 11.69 -15.70
C ARG A 100 2.60 12.08 -14.82
N SER A 101 2.37 12.99 -13.86
CA SER A 101 3.40 13.44 -12.94
C SER A 101 3.79 12.34 -11.96
N GLU A 102 5.08 12.26 -11.65
CA GLU A 102 5.60 11.40 -10.60
C GLU A 102 5.74 12.23 -9.32
N GLU A 103 5.33 11.65 -8.20
CA GLU A 103 5.39 12.28 -6.88
C GLU A 103 5.74 11.18 -5.87
N ASP A 104 6.74 11.44 -5.04
CA ASP A 104 7.20 10.46 -4.05
C ASP A 104 6.02 9.96 -3.19
N ARG A 105 5.97 8.64 -2.98
CA ARG A 105 4.91 7.92 -2.25
C ARG A 105 3.47 8.09 -2.77
N TYR A 106 3.28 8.82 -3.87
CA TYR A 106 1.96 9.08 -4.44
C TYR A 106 1.80 8.54 -5.86
N ALA A 107 2.73 8.84 -6.76
CA ALA A 107 2.59 8.44 -8.16
C ALA A 107 3.94 8.10 -8.80
N ARG A 108 3.96 7.04 -9.60
CA ARG A 108 5.16 6.59 -10.33
C ARG A 108 4.78 5.99 -11.66
N ARG A 109 5.55 6.29 -12.71
CA ARG A 109 5.48 5.66 -14.02
C ARG A 109 6.43 4.49 -14.02
N VAL A 110 5.90 3.30 -14.28
CA VAL A 110 6.69 2.07 -14.24
C VAL A 110 6.78 1.48 -15.64
N PRO A 111 8.00 1.28 -16.17
CA PRO A 111 8.19 0.72 -17.48
C PRO A 111 7.78 -0.76 -17.51
N MET A 112 7.40 -1.24 -18.69
CA MET A 112 6.88 -2.60 -18.86
C MET A 112 7.90 -3.68 -18.48
N GLU A 113 9.20 -3.40 -18.63
CA GLU A 113 10.30 -4.28 -18.24
C GLU A 113 10.32 -4.54 -16.72
N GLU A 114 10.15 -3.50 -15.91
CA GLU A 114 10.12 -3.63 -14.44
C GLU A 114 8.87 -4.42 -14.00
N ILE A 115 7.73 -4.20 -14.68
CA ILE A 115 6.50 -4.96 -14.41
C ILE A 115 6.68 -6.44 -14.76
N ALA A 116 7.37 -6.75 -15.86
CA ALA A 116 7.67 -8.12 -16.27
C ALA A 116 8.60 -8.82 -15.26
N GLN A 117 9.64 -8.13 -14.76
CA GLN A 117 10.53 -8.64 -13.71
C GLN A 117 9.77 -8.96 -12.41
N ASN A 118 8.73 -8.18 -12.11
CA ASN A 118 7.84 -8.40 -10.98
C ASN A 118 6.71 -9.42 -11.26
N GLY A 119 6.82 -10.24 -12.31
CA GLY A 119 5.85 -11.28 -12.63
C GLY A 119 4.48 -10.74 -13.04
N TYR A 120 4.45 -9.59 -13.71
CA TYR A 120 3.22 -8.89 -14.10
C TYR A 120 2.29 -8.55 -12.92
N ASN A 121 2.85 -8.44 -11.72
CA ASN A 121 2.12 -8.05 -10.52
C ASN A 121 1.92 -6.53 -10.52
N LEU A 122 0.67 -6.07 -10.43
CA LEU A 122 0.31 -4.65 -10.43
C LEU A 122 -0.05 -4.14 -9.02
N ASN A 123 0.36 -4.84 -7.95
CA ASN A 123 0.16 -4.34 -6.61
C ASN A 123 0.88 -2.99 -6.44
N ILE A 124 0.11 -1.96 -6.12
CA ILE A 124 0.56 -0.57 -6.08
C ILE A 124 1.72 -0.39 -5.10
N SER A 125 1.70 -1.08 -3.96
CA SER A 125 2.76 -0.97 -2.94
C SER A 125 4.12 -1.51 -3.39
N ARG A 126 4.19 -2.22 -4.53
CA ARG A 126 5.47 -2.63 -5.13
C ARG A 126 6.16 -1.49 -5.87
N TYR A 127 5.41 -0.49 -6.30
CA TYR A 127 5.90 0.58 -7.17
C TYR A 127 5.85 1.94 -6.52
N VAL A 128 4.92 2.14 -5.59
CA VAL A 128 4.75 3.37 -4.84
C VAL A 128 4.90 3.04 -3.36
N SER A 129 5.98 3.52 -2.74
CA SER A 129 6.29 3.26 -1.34
C SER A 129 5.23 3.84 -0.42
N THR A 130 4.55 2.98 0.34
CA THR A 130 3.61 3.40 1.39
C THR A 130 4.29 3.58 2.75
N SER A 131 5.51 3.06 2.91
CA SER A 131 6.27 3.20 4.15
C SER A 131 6.67 4.66 4.35
N THR A 132 6.23 5.24 5.47
CA THR A 132 6.88 6.43 6.01
C THR A 132 8.32 6.03 6.32
N THR A 133 9.29 6.80 5.82
CA THR A 133 10.69 6.67 6.23
C THR A 133 10.67 6.57 7.75
N ALA A 134 10.92 5.39 8.30
CA ALA A 134 11.05 5.26 9.74
C ALA A 134 12.13 6.27 10.13
N ALA A 135 11.81 7.17 11.07
CA ALA A 135 12.83 8.04 11.65
C ALA A 135 14.03 7.15 11.98
N SER A 136 15.23 7.60 11.60
CA SER A 136 16.47 6.84 11.85
C SER A 136 16.43 6.34 13.29
N ILE A 137 16.32 5.03 13.46
CA ILE A 137 16.22 4.43 14.77
C ILE A 137 17.56 4.66 15.44
N ASP A 138 17.56 5.44 16.52
CA ASP A 138 18.75 5.58 17.36
C ASP A 138 18.97 4.25 18.09
N LEU A 139 19.95 3.49 17.61
CA LEU A 139 20.30 2.20 18.17
C LEU A 139 20.86 2.33 19.59
N GLU A 140 21.49 3.47 19.91
CA GLU A 140 22.02 3.74 21.25
C GLU A 140 20.87 3.97 22.22
N GLU A 141 19.86 4.78 21.84
CA GLU A 141 18.67 5.01 22.67
C GLU A 141 17.88 3.71 22.93
N ILE A 142 17.72 2.85 21.91
CA ILE A 142 17.05 1.55 22.10
C ILE A 142 17.88 0.64 23.00
N HIS A 143 19.20 0.61 22.85
CA HIS A 143 20.06 -0.21 23.68
C HIS A 143 19.99 0.22 25.16
N GLU A 144 20.05 1.52 25.44
CA GLU A 144 19.91 2.06 26.80
C GLU A 144 18.56 1.69 27.42
N LYS A 145 17.47 1.80 26.65
CA LYS A 145 16.13 1.37 27.09
C LYS A 145 16.08 -0.12 27.40
N LEU A 146 16.71 -0.96 26.58
CA LEU A 146 16.77 -2.41 26.79
C LEU A 146 17.48 -2.74 28.10
N VAL A 147 18.66 -2.16 28.33
CA VAL A 147 19.45 -2.34 29.55
C VAL A 147 18.67 -1.86 30.79
N ALA A 148 17.99 -0.72 30.69
CA ALA A 148 17.17 -0.21 31.79
C ALA A 148 15.98 -1.13 32.12
N ILE A 149 15.36 -1.74 31.10
CA ILE A 149 14.26 -2.71 31.28
C ILE A 149 14.78 -4.00 31.91
N GLU A 150 15.92 -4.54 31.47
CA GLU A 150 16.53 -5.73 32.07
C GLU A 150 16.86 -5.51 33.54
N LYS A 151 17.43 -4.34 33.88
CA LYS A 151 17.71 -4.00 35.29
C LYS A 151 16.43 -3.96 36.12
N LYS A 152 15.37 -3.32 35.62
CA LYS A 152 14.06 -3.29 36.30
C LYS A 152 13.47 -4.69 36.45
N ALA A 153 13.62 -5.56 35.46
CA ALA A 153 13.16 -6.93 35.52
C ALA A 153 13.93 -7.75 36.57
N ALA A 154 15.24 -7.57 36.66
CA ALA A 154 16.08 -8.19 37.68
C ALA A 154 15.69 -7.73 39.09
N ASP A 155 15.57 -6.41 39.32
CA ASP A 155 15.16 -5.85 40.61
C ASP A 155 13.76 -6.35 41.02
N ALA A 156 12.83 -6.44 40.06
CA ALA A 156 11.49 -6.96 40.31
C ALA A 156 11.50 -8.46 40.66
N ARG A 157 12.35 -9.24 40.00
CA ARG A 157 12.53 -10.68 40.28
C ARG A 157 13.17 -10.91 41.64
N GLU A 158 14.13 -10.10 42.04
CA GLU A 158 14.75 -10.19 43.37
C GLU A 158 13.72 -9.91 44.47
N ARG A 159 12.93 -8.83 44.33
CA ARG A 159 11.82 -8.55 45.26
C ARG A 159 10.78 -9.66 45.28
N HIS A 160 10.44 -10.23 44.13
CA HIS A 160 9.53 -11.36 44.05
C HIS A 160 10.07 -12.57 44.83
N ASN A 161 11.37 -12.87 44.68
CA ASN A 161 12.00 -13.99 45.38
C ASN A 161 12.10 -13.76 46.89
N GLN A 162 12.30 -12.53 47.36
CA GLN A 162 12.21 -12.19 48.79
C GLN A 162 10.82 -12.54 49.36
N PHE A 163 9.74 -12.19 48.65
CA PHE A 163 8.38 -12.56 49.08
C PHE A 163 8.13 -14.07 49.04
N LEU A 164 8.70 -14.80 48.07
CA LEU A 164 8.59 -16.26 48.04
C LEU A 164 9.29 -16.90 49.24
N GLU A 165 10.46 -16.39 49.62
CA GLU A 165 11.23 -16.88 50.77
C GLU A 165 10.48 -16.66 52.09
N GLU A 166 9.85 -15.49 52.28
CA GLU A 166 8.96 -15.22 53.42
C GLU A 166 7.77 -16.21 53.50
N LEU A 167 7.29 -16.68 52.34
CA LEU A 167 6.21 -17.66 52.24
C LEU A 167 6.69 -19.12 52.31
N GLY A 168 8.00 -19.37 52.47
CA GLY A 168 8.59 -20.71 52.50
C GLY A 168 8.58 -21.43 51.15
N LEU A 169 8.48 -20.67 50.04
CA LEU A 169 8.46 -21.18 48.67
C LEU A 169 9.83 -21.01 47.99
N PRO A 170 10.22 -21.91 47.08
CA PRO A 170 11.49 -21.81 46.37
C PRO A 170 11.51 -20.63 45.39
N ALA A 171 12.65 -19.94 45.32
CA ALA A 171 12.89 -18.83 44.40
C ALA A 171 12.88 -19.28 42.93
N ILE A 172 12.54 -18.34 42.04
CA ILE A 172 12.57 -18.53 40.57
C ILE A 172 13.61 -17.69 39.89
#